data_AF-A0A150QMW2-F1
#
_entry.id   AF-A0A150QMW2-F1
#
_cell.length_a   1.000
_cell.length_b   1.000
_cell.length_c   1.000
_cell.angle_alpha   90.00
_cell.angle_beta   90.00
_cell.angle_gamma   90.00
#
_symmetry.space_group_name_H-M   'P 1'
#
loop_
_entity.id
_entity.type
_entity.pdbx_description
1 polymer ?
#
loop_
_entity_poly.entity_id
_entity_poly.type
_entity_poly.pdbx_seq_one_letter_code
_entity_poly.pdbx_strand_id
1 'polypeptide(L)'
;MQLYLIPPEIGQGSGASARRSYHRSPSLSLTPDETRRLRAALRGIKARLGTWRAVSEAMDGVNTRTLCRVACGAERGSPALVLLAARVAKTTVERLLSPGVVVADRCPSCGRSG
;
A
#
# COMPACT_ATOMS: atom_id res chain seq x y z
N MET A 1 0.83 37.64 -52.40
CA MET A 1 -0.37 37.22 -51.67
C MET A 1 0.09 36.47 -50.43
N GLN A 2 0.05 37.16 -49.27
CA GLN A 2 0.60 36.69 -47.99
C GLN A 2 -0.25 35.57 -47.39
N LEU A 3 0.43 34.52 -46.91
CA LEU A 3 -0.14 33.49 -46.05
C LEU A 3 -0.25 34.06 -44.63
N TYR A 4 -1.47 34.18 -44.10
CA TYR A 4 -1.70 34.53 -42.70
C TYR A 4 -1.28 33.35 -41.81
N LEU A 5 -0.21 33.53 -41.06
CA LEU A 5 0.14 32.72 -39.89
C LEU A 5 -0.76 33.15 -38.74
N ILE A 6 -1.74 32.32 -38.39
CA ILE A 6 -2.49 32.43 -37.13
C ILE A 6 -1.59 31.83 -36.05
N PRO A 7 -1.11 32.58 -35.03
CA PRO A 7 -0.46 31.97 -33.89
C PRO A 7 -1.48 31.15 -33.07
N PRO A 8 -1.17 29.93 -32.62
CA PRO A 8 -2.01 29.27 -31.64
C PRO A 8 -1.87 30.03 -30.31
N GLU A 9 -2.97 30.62 -29.86
CA GLU A 9 -3.19 31.05 -28.49
C GLU A 9 -2.95 29.85 -27.55
N ILE A 10 -1.71 29.68 -27.09
CA ILE A 10 -1.39 28.69 -26.05
C ILE A 10 -2.00 29.23 -24.77
N GLY A 11 -3.22 28.77 -24.50
CA GLY A 11 -3.97 29.11 -23.32
C GLY A 11 -3.13 28.99 -22.05
N GLN A 12 -3.10 30.08 -21.30
CA GLN A 12 -2.68 30.12 -19.91
C GLN A 12 -3.42 29.04 -19.13
N GLY A 13 -2.72 27.95 -18.82
CA GLY A 13 -3.14 26.97 -17.82
C GLY A 13 -3.10 27.63 -16.44
N SER A 14 -4.19 28.31 -16.10
CA SER A 14 -4.43 28.95 -14.82
C SER A 14 -4.18 27.99 -13.66
N GLY A 15 -3.22 28.33 -12.81
CA GLY A 15 -3.15 27.92 -11.40
C GLY A 15 -2.89 26.44 -11.15
N ALA A 16 -1.69 26.13 -10.63
CA ALA A 16 -1.43 24.89 -9.91
C ALA A 16 -2.59 24.61 -8.96
N SER A 17 -3.30 23.50 -9.20
CA SER A 17 -4.45 23.12 -8.38
C SER A 17 -4.01 23.12 -6.92
N ALA A 18 -4.57 24.05 -6.13
CA ALA A 18 -4.48 24.03 -4.69
C ALA A 18 -4.76 22.59 -4.27
N ARG A 19 -3.87 21.99 -3.48
CA ARG A 19 -3.94 20.58 -3.06
C ARG A 19 -5.28 20.36 -2.37
N ARG A 20 -6.31 20.02 -3.14
CA ARG A 20 -7.59 19.57 -2.59
C ARG A 20 -7.20 18.41 -1.72
N SER A 21 -7.54 18.50 -0.43
CA SER A 21 -7.57 17.35 0.45
C SER A 21 -8.56 16.38 -0.19
N TYR A 22 -8.04 15.57 -1.10
CA TYR A 22 -8.81 14.60 -1.85
C TYR A 22 -9.13 13.56 -0.81
N HIS A 23 -10.31 13.67 -0.20
CA HIS A 23 -10.85 12.58 0.59
C HIS A 23 -10.82 11.37 -0.34
N ARG A 24 -9.88 10.46 -0.07
CA ARG A 24 -9.67 9.29 -0.89
C ARG A 24 -11.00 8.57 -0.93
N SER A 25 -11.50 8.30 -2.13
CA SER A 25 -12.78 7.62 -2.30
C SER A 25 -12.82 6.40 -1.37
N PRO A 26 -13.90 6.15 -0.63
CA PRO A 26 -13.96 5.03 0.31
C PRO A 26 -13.62 3.69 -0.36
N SER A 27 -13.98 3.54 -1.64
CA SER A 27 -13.65 2.39 -2.49
C SER A 27 -12.15 2.18 -2.75
N LEU A 28 -11.34 3.23 -2.64
CA LEU A 28 -9.88 3.20 -2.78
C LEU A 28 -9.16 3.22 -1.42
N SER A 29 -9.92 3.11 -0.34
CA SER A 29 -9.41 3.11 1.03
C SER A 29 -9.56 1.73 1.63
N LEU A 30 -8.58 1.31 2.42
CA LEU A 30 -8.65 0.04 3.13
C LEU A 30 -9.71 0.13 4.23
N THR A 31 -10.55 -0.90 4.29
CA THR A 31 -11.45 -1.14 5.41
C THR A 31 -10.65 -1.39 6.69
N PRO A 32 -11.28 -1.27 7.88
CA PRO A 32 -10.60 -1.58 9.14
C PRO A 32 -10.05 -3.01 9.21
N ASP A 33 -10.77 -3.98 8.64
CA ASP A 33 -10.35 -5.38 8.56
C ASP A 33 -9.14 -5.59 7.65
N GLU A 34 -9.19 -5.03 6.44
CA GLU A 34 -8.07 -5.07 5.50
C GLU A 34 -6.82 -4.39 6.09
N THR A 35 -7.02 -3.27 6.80
CA THR A 35 -5.95 -2.60 7.53
C THR A 35 -5.34 -3.52 8.59
N ARG A 36 -6.16 -4.20 9.40
CA ARG A 36 -5.65 -5.17 10.41
C ARG A 36 -4.85 -6.30 9.76
N ARG A 37 -5.31 -6.81 8.63
CA ARG A 37 -4.63 -7.90 7.91
C ARG A 37 -3.33 -7.45 7.27
N LEU A 38 -3.31 -6.27 6.67
CA LEU A 38 -2.07 -5.64 6.19
C LEU A 38 -1.05 -5.51 7.31
N ARG A 39 -1.47 -5.09 8.52
CA ARG A 39 -0.57 -5.02 9.68
C ARG A 39 0.02 -6.38 10.04
N ALA A 40 -0.81 -7.42 10.10
CA ALA A 40 -0.37 -8.77 10.39
C ALA A 40 0.63 -9.25 9.32
N ALA A 41 0.35 -9.00 8.04
CA ALA A 41 1.25 -9.33 6.93
C ALA A 41 2.60 -8.62 7.06
N LEU A 42 2.61 -7.30 7.31
CA LEU A 42 3.86 -6.54 7.49
C LEU A 42 4.69 -7.05 8.67
N ARG A 43 4.05 -7.41 9.78
CA ARG A 43 4.72 -8.00 10.94
C ARG A 43 5.30 -9.38 10.62
N GLY A 44 4.57 -10.21 9.88
CA GLY A 44 5.06 -11.52 9.42
C GLY A 44 6.25 -11.39 8.47
N ILE A 45 6.19 -10.45 7.52
CA ILE A 45 7.31 -10.14 6.62
C ILE A 45 8.52 -9.66 7.43
N LYS A 46 8.32 -8.76 8.40
CA LYS A 46 9.40 -8.32 9.30
C LYS A 46 9.99 -9.49 10.09
N ALA A 47 9.16 -10.40 10.62
CA ALA A 47 9.67 -11.56 11.35
C ALA A 47 10.57 -12.45 10.47
N ARG A 48 10.28 -12.54 9.16
CA ARG A 48 11.09 -13.30 8.19
C ARG A 48 12.38 -12.59 7.78
N LEU A 49 12.34 -11.26 7.63
CA LEU A 49 13.47 -10.45 7.15
C LEU A 49 14.30 -9.79 8.28
N GLY A 50 13.84 -9.86 9.51
CA GLY A 50 14.49 -9.33 10.71
C GLY A 50 14.29 -7.82 10.93
N THR A 51 14.64 -6.98 9.95
CA THR A 51 14.66 -5.52 10.13
C THR A 51 13.70 -4.78 9.20
N TRP A 52 13.21 -3.61 9.61
CA TRP A 52 12.37 -2.76 8.75
C TRP A 52 13.12 -2.25 7.51
N ARG A 53 14.45 -2.14 7.58
CA ARG A 53 15.29 -1.77 6.43
C ARG A 53 15.28 -2.87 5.37
N ALA A 54 15.44 -4.13 5.76
CA ALA A 54 15.32 -5.26 4.85
C ALA A 54 13.91 -5.36 4.23
N VAL A 55 12.86 -5.06 5.00
CA VAL A 55 11.48 -4.99 4.46
C VAL A 55 11.35 -3.86 3.44
N SER A 56 11.90 -2.67 3.73
CA SER A 56 11.92 -1.54 2.79
C SER A 56 12.62 -1.92 1.48
N GLU A 57 13.79 -2.55 1.56
CA GLU A 57 14.55 -3.00 0.39
C GLU A 57 13.76 -4.05 -0.40
N ALA A 58 13.11 -5.01 0.26
CA ALA A 58 12.26 -5.99 -0.39
C ALA A 58 11.01 -5.39 -1.06
N MET A 59 10.54 -4.22 -0.59
CA MET A 59 9.37 -3.50 -1.13
C MET A 59 9.76 -2.37 -2.10
N ASP A 60 10.93 -2.41 -2.71
CA ASP A 60 11.41 -1.38 -3.65
C ASP A 60 11.52 0.03 -3.02
N GLY A 61 11.96 0.11 -1.77
CA GLY A 61 12.31 1.38 -1.11
C GLY A 61 11.18 2.08 -0.36
N VAL A 62 10.11 1.36 0.04
CA VAL A 62 9.06 1.94 0.89
C VAL A 62 9.66 2.46 2.20
N ASN A 63 9.39 3.72 2.52
CA ASN A 63 9.93 4.37 3.72
C ASN A 63 9.69 3.54 5.00
N THR A 64 10.77 3.24 5.72
CA THR A 64 10.77 2.42 6.95
C THR A 64 9.88 2.99 8.04
N ARG A 65 9.76 4.32 8.14
CA ARG A 65 8.87 5.00 9.08
C ARG A 65 7.41 4.73 8.72
N THR A 66 7.06 4.76 7.43
CA THR A 66 5.71 4.41 6.96
C THR A 66 5.38 2.96 7.28
N LEU A 67 6.28 2.03 6.98
CA LEU A 67 6.11 0.61 7.33
C LEU A 67 5.85 0.43 8.83
N CYS A 68 6.65 1.09 9.67
CA CYS A 68 6.50 1.05 11.12
C CYS A 68 5.16 1.65 11.59
N ARG A 69 4.77 2.84 11.08
CA ARG A 69 3.50 3.49 11.45
C ARG A 69 2.29 2.66 11.05
N VAL A 70 2.30 2.06 9.87
CA VAL A 70 1.24 1.15 9.45
C VAL A 70 1.22 -0.07 10.36
N ALA A 71 2.36 -0.74 10.56
CA ALA A 71 2.45 -1.94 11.39
C ALA A 71 2.06 -1.72 12.87
N CYS A 72 2.34 -0.54 13.43
CA CYS A 72 1.92 -0.12 14.77
C CYS A 72 0.47 0.38 14.82
N GLY A 73 -0.17 0.58 13.67
CA GLY A 73 -1.56 1.01 13.55
C GLY A 73 -1.79 2.52 13.62
N ALA A 74 -0.72 3.32 13.61
CA ALA A 74 -0.79 4.78 13.53
C ALA A 74 -1.26 5.27 12.15
N GLU A 75 -1.10 4.44 11.11
CA GLU A 75 -1.61 4.70 9.76
C GLU A 75 -2.39 3.49 9.24
N ARG A 76 -3.37 3.72 8.35
CA ARG A 76 -4.16 2.63 7.74
C ARG A 76 -3.38 1.87 6.66
N GLY A 77 -2.40 2.51 6.05
CA GLY A 77 -1.73 2.00 4.86
C GLY A 77 -2.45 2.38 3.57
N SER A 78 -2.05 1.77 2.45
CA SER A 78 -2.58 2.06 1.13
C SER A 78 -2.76 0.77 0.31
N PRO A 79 -3.65 0.76 -0.71
CA PRO A 79 -3.76 -0.37 -1.63
C PRO A 79 -2.44 -0.71 -2.34
N ALA A 80 -1.62 0.30 -2.64
CA ALA A 80 -0.29 0.10 -3.19
C ALA A 80 0.63 -0.68 -2.22
N LEU A 81 0.56 -0.36 -0.92
CA LEU A 81 1.33 -1.08 0.09
C LEU A 81 0.87 -2.54 0.24
N VAL A 82 -0.42 -2.81 0.07
CA VAL A 82 -0.97 -4.17 0.03
C VAL A 82 -0.39 -4.95 -1.15
N LEU A 83 -0.36 -4.36 -2.34
CA LEU A 83 0.21 -4.98 -3.54
C LEU A 83 1.68 -5.33 -3.36
N LEU A 84 2.48 -4.40 -2.81
CA LEU A 84 3.89 -4.64 -2.52
C LEU A 84 4.06 -5.73 -1.46
N ALA A 85 3.27 -5.68 -0.39
CA ALA A 85 3.30 -6.72 0.64
C ALA A 85 2.95 -8.11 0.08
N ALA A 86 1.96 -8.19 -0.82
CA ALA A 86 1.57 -9.44 -1.47
C ALA A 86 2.69 -10.00 -2.35
N ARG A 87 3.36 -9.13 -3.13
CA ARG A 87 4.53 -9.51 -3.95
C ARG A 87 5.66 -10.06 -3.10
N VAL A 88 6.04 -9.36 -2.03
CA VAL A 88 7.11 -9.81 -1.13
C VAL A 88 6.74 -11.11 -0.40
N ALA A 89 5.49 -11.25 0.00
CA ALA A 89 4.98 -12.46 0.63
C ALA A 89 4.75 -13.62 -0.36
N LYS A 90 4.93 -13.39 -1.68
CA LYS A 90 4.65 -14.35 -2.76
C LYS A 90 3.23 -14.94 -2.67
N THR A 91 2.25 -14.07 -2.41
CA THR A 91 0.82 -14.41 -2.31
C THR A 91 -0.02 -13.44 -3.14
N THR A 92 -1.30 -13.73 -3.33
CA THR A 92 -2.23 -12.79 -3.96
C THR A 92 -2.77 -11.77 -2.95
N VAL A 93 -3.25 -10.64 -3.46
CA VAL A 93 -3.87 -9.58 -2.63
C VAL A 93 -5.12 -10.09 -1.95
N GLU A 94 -5.93 -10.87 -2.66
CA GLU A 94 -7.15 -11.47 -2.14
C GLU A 94 -6.82 -12.37 -0.96
N ARG A 95 -5.79 -13.22 -1.06
CA ARG A 95 -5.38 -14.09 0.05
C ARG A 95 -4.81 -13.31 1.24
N LEU A 96 -4.13 -12.19 0.98
CA LEU A 96 -3.58 -11.32 2.02
C LEU A 96 -4.67 -10.54 2.76
N LEU A 97 -5.70 -10.11 2.04
CA LEU A 97 -6.80 -9.30 2.57
C LEU A 97 -8.02 -10.13 3.01
N SER A 98 -8.16 -11.37 2.55
CA SER A 98 -9.30 -12.22 2.91
C SER A 98 -9.20 -12.68 4.37
N PRO A 99 -10.36 -12.97 5.00
CA PRO A 99 -10.35 -13.76 6.23
C PRO A 99 -9.78 -15.09 5.81
N GLY A 100 -8.53 -15.38 6.18
CA GLY A 100 -7.93 -16.66 5.84
C GLY A 100 -8.88 -17.77 6.25
N VAL A 101 -9.13 -18.73 5.35
CA VAL A 101 -9.78 -19.98 5.73
C VAL A 101 -8.92 -20.55 6.86
N VAL A 102 -9.45 -20.50 8.08
CA VAL A 102 -8.76 -20.96 9.27
C VAL A 102 -8.64 -22.47 9.14
N VAL A 103 -7.48 -22.95 8.68
CA VAL A 103 -7.12 -24.35 8.91
C VAL A 103 -6.89 -24.43 10.41
N ALA A 104 -7.80 -25.11 11.11
CA ALA A 104 -7.89 -25.15 12.57
C ALA A 104 -6.58 -25.57 13.27
N ASP A 105 -5.63 -26.14 12.53
CA ASP A 105 -4.42 -26.77 13.02
C ASP A 105 -3.15 -25.89 13.02
N ARG A 106 -3.21 -24.64 12.54
CA ARG A 106 -1.98 -23.80 12.46
C ARG A 106 -2.17 -22.38 12.92
N CYS A 107 -1.23 -21.92 13.74
CA CYS A 107 -1.15 -20.52 14.13
C CYS A 107 -0.90 -19.62 12.90
N PRO A 108 -1.78 -18.65 12.59
CA PRO A 108 -1.67 -17.80 11.40
C PRO A 108 -0.52 -16.79 11.47
N SER A 109 0.13 -16.67 12.63
CA SER A 109 1.20 -15.70 12.90
C SER A 109 2.59 -16.32 12.78
N CYS A 110 2.74 -17.60 13.14
CA CYS A 110 4.03 -18.28 13.20
C CYS A 110 4.05 -19.69 12.60
N GLY A 111 2.90 -20.21 12.15
CA GLY A 111 2.79 -21.49 11.42
C GLY A 111 2.95 -22.76 12.26
N ARG A 112 3.09 -22.66 13.59
CA ARG A 112 3.22 -23.82 14.47
C ARG A 112 1.87 -24.55 14.59
N SER A 113 1.90 -25.87 14.43
CA SER A 113 0.83 -26.80 14.80
C SER A 113 1.16 -27.43 16.16
N GLY A 114 0.13 -27.71 16.96
CA GLY A 114 0.25 -28.55 18.16
C GLY A 114 0.45 -30.01 17.77
#